data_AF-A0A2V5PQW7-F1
#
_entry.id   AF-A0A2V5PQW7-F1
#
_cell.length_a   1.000
_cell.length_b   1.000
_cell.length_c   1.000
_cell.angle_alpha   90.00
_cell.angle_beta   90.00
_cell.angle_gamma   90.00
#
_symmetry.space_group_name_H-M   'P 1'
#
loop_
_entity.id
_entity.type
_entity.pdbx_description
1 polymer ?
#
loop_
_entity_poly.entity_id
_entity_poly.type
_entity_poly.pdbx_seq_one_letter_code
_entity_poly.pdbx_strand_id
1 'polypeptide(L)'
;MAFAGLFGAFLGLSLLKFGNPPIMEKWVSPPADPYEFLLFTPWPIAWAYRLLGLVALAGMWLVRRRRGAPWWLVTLPALWLVWQFVAGGRSVDPELTRATLKHFAACVLCFYLGFFCLDRLERLRALWPGLICAFMLVLIVGWEQHFGGLEESRRYFFTYVYPHLKEVPPGYIQKISSHRIFSTLFYPNALAGAILLLLPTTLVVVWRLRTWLTPAARGFLMAVISIATLACLFWSGSKGGWLLMLGLGLV
;
A
#
# COMPACT_ATOMS: atom_id res chain seq x y z
N MET A 1 -13.00 -15.50 -11.18
CA MET A 1 -12.09 -15.62 -10.02
C MET A 1 -10.69 -15.12 -10.36
N ALA A 2 -10.14 -15.48 -11.53
CA ALA A 2 -8.83 -15.04 -12.02
C ALA A 2 -8.58 -13.52 -11.89
N PHE A 3 -9.48 -12.67 -12.42
CA PHE A 3 -9.31 -11.20 -12.31
C PHE A 3 -9.20 -10.71 -10.86
N ALA A 4 -10.01 -11.24 -9.94
CA ALA A 4 -9.98 -10.79 -8.55
C ALA A 4 -8.69 -11.22 -7.84
N GLY A 5 -8.19 -12.43 -8.13
CA GLY A 5 -6.87 -12.86 -7.67
C GLY A 5 -5.75 -12.00 -8.24
N LEU A 6 -5.78 -11.72 -9.55
CA LEU A 6 -4.82 -10.85 -10.22
C LEU A 6 -4.83 -9.43 -9.63
N PHE A 7 -6.01 -8.85 -9.44
CA PHE A 7 -6.15 -7.51 -8.86
C PHE A 7 -5.70 -7.48 -7.40
N GLY A 8 -6.01 -8.52 -6.62
CA GLY A 8 -5.55 -8.67 -5.24
C GLY A 8 -4.03 -8.79 -5.14
N ALA A 9 -3.42 -9.58 -6.03
CA ALA A 9 -1.97 -9.68 -6.14
C ALA A 9 -1.33 -8.35 -6.55
N PHE A 10 -1.92 -7.62 -7.50
CA PHE A 10 -1.47 -6.29 -7.90
C PHE A 10 -1.52 -5.29 -6.73
N LEU A 11 -2.61 -5.26 -5.95
CA LEU A 11 -2.73 -4.40 -4.77
C LEU A 11 -1.72 -4.80 -3.69
N GLY A 12 -1.50 -6.10 -3.47
CA GLY A 12 -0.48 -6.61 -2.55
C GLY A 12 0.94 -6.23 -2.98
N LEU A 13 1.27 -6.37 -4.26
CA LEU A 13 2.55 -5.91 -4.82
C LEU A 13 2.71 -4.39 -4.68
N SER A 14 1.63 -3.63 -4.84
CA SER A 14 1.65 -2.17 -4.63
C SER A 14 2.01 -1.79 -3.20
N LEU A 15 1.55 -2.57 -2.23
CA LEU A 15 1.90 -2.37 -0.83
C LEU A 15 3.37 -2.73 -0.52
N LEU A 16 3.89 -3.79 -1.15
CA LEU A 16 5.23 -4.31 -0.86
C LEU A 16 6.37 -3.62 -1.64
N LYS A 17 6.15 -3.35 -2.92
CA LYS A 17 7.23 -2.95 -3.85
C LYS A 17 7.11 -1.51 -4.33
N PHE A 18 5.91 -0.93 -4.30
CA PHE A 18 5.64 0.42 -4.82
C PHE A 18 5.30 1.43 -3.71
N GLY A 19 5.96 1.31 -2.56
CA GLY A 19 5.74 2.17 -1.39
C GLY A 19 6.36 3.58 -1.47
N ASN A 20 7.15 3.85 -2.50
CA ASN A 20 7.82 5.14 -2.71
C ASN A 20 6.90 6.16 -3.38
N PRO A 21 6.97 7.45 -2.99
CA PRO A 21 6.28 8.51 -3.69
C PRO A 21 6.74 8.57 -5.16
N PRO A 22 5.84 8.87 -6.12
CA PRO A 22 6.21 8.98 -7.54
C PRO A 22 7.37 9.95 -7.81
N ILE A 23 7.52 10.96 -6.96
CA ILE A 23 8.57 11.98 -7.04
C ILE A 23 9.98 11.42 -6.70
N MET A 24 10.05 10.27 -6.02
CA MET A 24 11.30 9.60 -5.66
C MET A 24 11.73 8.58 -6.73
N GLU A 25 10.95 8.38 -7.79
CA GLU A 25 11.24 7.40 -8.86
C GLU A 25 12.61 7.60 -9.49
N LYS A 26 13.08 8.85 -9.61
CA LYS A 26 14.41 9.17 -10.17
C LYS A 26 15.57 8.54 -9.38
N TRP A 27 15.33 8.11 -8.15
CA TRP A 27 16.29 7.47 -7.26
C TRP A 27 16.07 5.95 -7.14
N VAL A 28 15.08 5.40 -7.85
CA VAL A 28 14.77 3.96 -7.85
C VAL A 28 15.36 3.34 -9.10
N SER A 29 16.41 2.54 -8.92
CA SER A 29 16.99 1.75 -10.01
C SER A 29 16.21 0.45 -10.20
N PRO A 30 16.10 -0.07 -11.44
CA PRO A 30 15.63 -1.43 -11.67
C PRO A 30 16.53 -2.44 -10.95
N PRO A 31 15.97 -3.52 -10.38
CA PRO A 31 16.77 -4.56 -9.72
C PRO A 31 17.72 -5.20 -10.74
N ALA A 32 19.01 -5.30 -10.38
CA ALA A 32 20.04 -5.86 -11.25
C ALA A 32 20.10 -7.39 -11.15
N ASP A 33 19.78 -7.94 -9.96
CA ASP A 33 19.91 -9.35 -9.66
C ASP A 33 18.58 -10.00 -9.20
N PRO A 34 18.41 -11.33 -9.36
CA PRO A 34 17.24 -12.04 -8.86
C PRO A 34 17.04 -11.89 -7.34
N TYR A 35 18.13 -11.74 -6.60
CA TYR A 35 18.08 -11.46 -5.16
C TYR A 35 17.50 -10.08 -4.90
N GLU A 36 17.99 -9.03 -5.56
CA GLU A 36 17.41 -7.69 -5.44
C GLU A 36 15.94 -7.66 -5.85
N PHE A 37 15.58 -8.38 -6.91
CA PHE A 37 14.21 -8.48 -7.40
C PHE A 37 13.26 -9.05 -6.32
N LEU A 38 13.67 -10.12 -5.64
CA LEU A 38 12.88 -10.80 -4.62
C LEU A 38 12.91 -10.08 -3.26
N LEU A 39 14.10 -9.66 -2.82
CA LEU A 39 14.31 -8.96 -1.54
C LEU A 39 13.53 -7.65 -1.51
N PHE A 40 13.26 -7.10 -0.31
CA PHE A 40 12.38 -5.95 -0.06
C PHE A 40 12.89 -4.60 -0.63
N THR A 41 13.61 -4.62 -1.75
CA THR A 41 13.92 -3.43 -2.54
C THR A 41 12.65 -2.92 -3.24
N PRO A 42 12.48 -1.59 -3.33
CA PRO A 42 11.40 -0.99 -4.07
C PRO A 42 11.61 -1.19 -5.58
N TRP A 43 10.53 -1.46 -6.30
CA TRP A 43 10.56 -1.55 -7.76
C TRP A 43 10.20 -0.20 -8.40
N PRO A 44 10.64 0.04 -9.66
CA PRO A 44 10.25 1.24 -10.40
C PRO A 44 8.72 1.37 -10.53
N ILE A 45 8.16 2.52 -10.17
CA ILE A 45 6.72 2.78 -10.23
C ILE A 45 6.16 2.66 -11.66
N ALA A 46 7.01 2.83 -12.67
CA ALA A 46 6.65 2.58 -14.07
C ALA A 46 6.11 1.15 -14.27
N TRP A 47 6.63 0.17 -13.54
CA TRP A 47 6.15 -1.22 -13.60
C TRP A 47 4.74 -1.32 -13.00
N ALA A 48 4.46 -0.61 -11.91
CA ALA A 48 3.13 -0.53 -11.33
C ALA A 48 2.10 -0.02 -12.34
N TYR A 49 2.42 1.03 -13.10
CA TYR A 49 1.53 1.57 -14.13
C TYR A 49 1.30 0.59 -15.29
N ARG A 50 2.33 -0.13 -15.73
CA ARG A 50 2.20 -1.16 -16.77
C ARG A 50 1.33 -2.33 -16.29
N LEU A 51 1.58 -2.81 -15.07
CA LEU A 51 0.78 -3.86 -14.45
C LEU A 51 -0.68 -3.42 -14.29
N LEU A 52 -0.91 -2.19 -13.84
CA LEU A 52 -2.25 -1.61 -13.75
C LEU A 52 -2.92 -1.56 -15.12
N GLY A 53 -2.19 -1.21 -16.19
CA GLY A 53 -2.69 -1.28 -17.56
C GLY A 53 -3.15 -2.69 -17.94
N LEU A 54 -2.35 -3.71 -17.67
CA LEU A 54 -2.71 -5.12 -17.92
C LEU A 54 -3.94 -5.55 -17.11
N VAL A 55 -3.99 -5.19 -15.83
CA VAL A 55 -5.15 -5.45 -14.97
C VAL A 55 -6.39 -4.73 -15.51
N ALA A 56 -6.27 -3.48 -15.92
CA ALA A 56 -7.37 -2.70 -16.48
C ALA A 56 -7.90 -3.37 -17.76
N LEU A 57 -7.00 -3.78 -18.66
CA LEU A 57 -7.37 -4.50 -19.89
C LEU A 57 -8.11 -5.81 -19.58
N ALA A 58 -7.61 -6.59 -18.61
CA ALA A 58 -8.29 -7.80 -18.13
C ALA A 58 -9.67 -7.49 -17.51
N GLY A 59 -9.83 -6.32 -16.90
CA GLY A 59 -11.06 -5.84 -16.27
C GLY A 59 -12.10 -5.31 -17.25
N MET A 60 -11.71 -4.81 -18.43
CA MET A 60 -12.65 -4.19 -19.41
C MET A 60 -13.79 -5.14 -19.78
N TRP A 61 -13.48 -6.42 -19.99
CA TRP A 61 -14.44 -7.46 -20.35
C TRP A 61 -15.34 -7.91 -19.20
N LEU A 62 -15.04 -7.46 -17.98
CA LEU A 62 -15.73 -7.82 -16.75
C LEU A 62 -16.53 -6.66 -16.15
N VAL A 63 -16.49 -5.48 -16.78
CA VAL A 63 -17.23 -4.28 -16.34
C VAL A 63 -18.71 -4.58 -16.34
N ARG A 64 -19.35 -4.37 -15.18
CA ARG A 64 -20.79 -4.52 -15.02
C ARG A 64 -21.38 -3.28 -14.39
N ARG A 65 -22.54 -2.86 -14.89
CA ARG A 65 -23.28 -1.74 -14.33
C ARG A 65 -23.89 -2.16 -12.99
N ARG A 66 -23.38 -1.61 -11.90
CA ARG A 66 -23.98 -1.78 -10.58
C ARG A 66 -25.29 -0.98 -10.48
N ARG A 67 -26.36 -1.68 -10.10
CA ARG A 67 -27.65 -1.09 -9.72
C ARG A 67 -27.74 -1.16 -8.19
N GLY A 68 -27.52 -0.05 -7.50
CA GLY A 68 -27.67 -0.01 -6.03
C GLY A 68 -26.77 1.00 -5.29
N ALA A 69 -25.69 1.49 -5.89
CA ALA A 69 -24.92 2.58 -5.31
C ALA A 69 -25.47 3.93 -5.78
N PRO A 70 -25.56 4.94 -4.91
CA PRO A 70 -25.98 6.27 -5.33
C PRO A 70 -24.94 6.86 -6.29
N TRP A 71 -25.42 7.35 -7.42
CA TRP A 71 -24.57 7.77 -8.54
C TRP A 71 -23.57 8.87 -8.14
N TRP A 72 -23.96 9.78 -7.24
CA TRP A 72 -23.12 10.89 -6.79
C TRP A 72 -21.84 10.43 -6.06
N LEU A 73 -21.91 9.35 -5.26
CA LEU A 73 -20.74 8.76 -4.60
C LEU A 73 -19.79 8.13 -5.61
N VAL A 74 -20.35 7.46 -6.63
CA VAL A 74 -19.56 6.78 -7.66
C VAL A 74 -18.85 7.80 -8.55
N THR A 75 -19.46 8.96 -8.81
CA THR A 75 -18.85 10.02 -9.62
C THR A 75 -17.85 10.89 -8.86
N LEU A 76 -17.89 10.90 -7.52
CA LEU A 76 -17.06 11.80 -6.70
C LEU A 76 -15.55 11.64 -6.95
N PRO A 77 -14.97 10.44 -7.04
CA PRO A 77 -13.54 10.29 -7.35
C PRO A 77 -13.14 10.85 -8.72
N ALA A 78 -14.00 10.71 -9.73
CA ALA A 78 -13.76 11.30 -11.05
C ALA A 78 -13.88 12.83 -11.02
N LEU A 79 -14.89 13.38 -10.35
CA LEU A 79 -15.03 14.83 -10.18
C LEU A 79 -13.83 15.43 -9.43
N TRP A 80 -13.41 14.77 -8.36
CA TRP A 80 -12.21 15.14 -7.62
C TRP A 80 -10.96 15.09 -8.50
N LEU A 81 -10.79 14.06 -9.33
CA LEU A 81 -9.65 13.96 -10.25
C LEU A 81 -9.65 15.07 -11.30
N VAL A 82 -10.81 15.38 -11.90
CA VAL A 82 -10.95 16.52 -12.83
C VAL A 82 -10.55 17.81 -12.14
N TRP A 83 -10.99 18.02 -10.89
CA TRP A 83 -10.58 19.18 -10.12
C TRP A 83 -9.06 19.22 -9.87
N GLN A 84 -8.41 18.08 -9.62
CA GLN A 84 -6.95 18.01 -9.51
C GLN A 84 -6.25 18.43 -10.81
N PHE A 85 -6.77 18.04 -11.98
CA PHE A 85 -6.24 18.50 -13.27
C PHE A 85 -6.40 20.01 -13.46
N VAL A 86 -7.55 20.58 -13.09
CA VAL A 86 -7.78 22.03 -13.15
C VAL A 86 -6.82 22.77 -12.21
N ALA A 87 -6.68 22.31 -10.97
CA ALA A 87 -5.77 22.90 -9.98
C ALA A 87 -4.30 22.78 -10.41
N GLY A 88 -3.92 21.67 -11.05
CA GLY A 88 -2.57 21.44 -11.56
C GLY A 88 -2.17 22.35 -12.73
N GLY A 89 -3.12 23.01 -13.39
CA GLY A 89 -2.85 23.90 -14.52
C GLY A 89 -2.05 25.16 -14.18
N ARG A 90 -1.98 25.54 -12.90
CA ARG A 90 -1.17 26.69 -12.41
C ARG A 90 -0.09 26.26 -11.40
N SER A 91 0.52 25.10 -11.61
CA SER A 91 1.49 24.60 -10.66
C SER A 91 2.86 25.26 -10.78
N VAL A 92 3.52 25.41 -9.63
CA VAL A 92 4.89 25.93 -9.50
C VAL A 92 5.92 24.93 -10.06
N ASP A 93 5.64 23.63 -9.95
CA ASP A 93 6.48 22.56 -10.48
C ASP A 93 5.67 21.62 -11.39
N PRO A 94 5.76 21.81 -12.72
CA PRO A 94 5.02 21.00 -13.68
C PRO A 94 5.40 19.51 -13.66
N GLU A 95 6.65 19.17 -13.34
CA GLU A 95 7.13 17.79 -13.34
C GLU A 95 6.55 17.01 -12.15
N LEU A 96 6.65 17.58 -10.94
CA LEU A 96 6.04 16.99 -9.73
C LEU A 96 4.52 16.87 -9.88
N THR A 97 3.89 17.86 -10.50
CA THR A 97 2.44 17.86 -10.75
C THR A 97 2.05 16.74 -11.69
N ARG A 98 2.79 16.56 -12.79
CA ARG A 98 2.53 15.47 -13.75
C ARG A 98 2.69 14.10 -13.11
N ALA A 99 3.70 13.90 -12.27
CA ALA A 99 3.91 12.65 -11.55
C ALA A 99 2.76 12.36 -10.56
N THR A 100 2.33 13.37 -9.81
CA THR A 100 1.22 13.28 -8.85
C THR A 100 -0.11 12.99 -9.55
N LEU A 101 -0.44 13.71 -10.63
CA LEU A 101 -1.67 13.50 -11.39
C LEU A 101 -1.76 12.11 -12.02
N LYS A 102 -0.65 11.57 -12.53
CA LYS A 102 -0.58 10.18 -13.01
C LYS A 102 -0.92 9.18 -11.90
N HIS A 103 -0.38 9.39 -10.70
CA HIS A 103 -0.66 8.52 -9.56
C HIS A 103 -2.12 8.62 -9.11
N PHE A 104 -2.68 9.83 -9.05
CA PHE A 104 -4.10 10.02 -8.72
C PHE A 104 -5.02 9.35 -9.74
N ALA A 105 -4.72 9.46 -11.03
CA ALA A 105 -5.46 8.75 -12.07
C ALA A 105 -5.38 7.22 -11.88
N ALA A 106 -4.21 6.69 -11.50
CA ALA A 106 -4.05 5.28 -11.18
C ALA A 106 -4.91 4.85 -9.97
N CYS A 107 -4.94 5.63 -8.88
CA CYS A 107 -5.78 5.35 -7.72
C CYS A 107 -7.28 5.34 -8.08
N VAL A 108 -7.72 6.33 -8.87
CA VAL A 108 -9.11 6.43 -9.32
C VAL A 108 -9.48 5.27 -10.25
N LEU A 109 -8.56 4.84 -11.12
CA LEU A 109 -8.74 3.64 -11.93
C LEU A 109 -8.87 2.39 -11.07
N CYS A 110 -8.03 2.21 -10.06
CA CYS A 110 -8.15 1.09 -9.10
C CYS A 110 -9.51 1.11 -8.38
N PHE A 111 -9.99 2.28 -7.97
CA PHE A 111 -11.33 2.41 -7.38
C PHE A 111 -12.42 1.91 -8.33
N TYR A 112 -12.40 2.35 -9.59
CA TYR A 112 -13.42 1.96 -10.57
C TYR A 112 -13.32 0.49 -10.99
N LEU A 113 -12.10 -0.06 -11.11
CA LEU A 113 -11.90 -1.49 -11.34
C LEU A 113 -12.48 -2.30 -10.17
N GLY A 114 -12.21 -1.91 -8.94
CA GLY A 114 -12.82 -2.53 -7.76
C GLY A 114 -14.33 -2.43 -7.78
N PHE A 115 -14.89 -1.24 -8.03
CA PHE A 115 -16.32 -1.00 -7.99
C PHE A 115 -17.11 -1.73 -9.08
N PHE A 116 -16.62 -1.75 -10.33
CA PHE A 116 -17.34 -2.32 -11.47
C PHE A 116 -16.99 -3.78 -11.79
N CYS A 117 -15.81 -4.28 -11.39
CA CYS A 117 -15.37 -5.64 -11.75
C CYS A 117 -15.50 -6.64 -10.58
N LEU A 118 -15.51 -6.17 -9.32
CA LEU A 118 -15.64 -7.02 -8.12
C LEU A 118 -17.08 -7.05 -7.59
N ASP A 119 -17.96 -7.74 -8.30
CA ASP A 119 -19.40 -7.69 -8.01
C ASP A 119 -19.96 -8.88 -7.22
N ARG A 120 -19.17 -9.94 -6.98
CA ARG A 120 -19.66 -11.19 -6.36
C ARG A 120 -18.81 -11.60 -5.16
N LEU A 121 -19.45 -11.98 -4.05
CA LEU A 121 -18.81 -12.46 -2.80
C LEU A 121 -17.73 -13.54 -3.05
N GLU A 122 -17.96 -14.43 -4.01
CA GLU A 122 -16.98 -15.46 -4.41
C GLU A 122 -15.73 -14.88 -5.09
N ARG A 123 -15.87 -13.78 -5.85
CA ARG A 123 -14.72 -13.08 -6.44
C ARG A 123 -13.94 -12.32 -5.38
N LEU A 124 -14.60 -11.74 -4.37
CA LEU A 124 -13.89 -11.11 -3.25
C LEU A 124 -13.03 -12.11 -2.48
N ARG A 125 -13.42 -13.39 -2.35
CA ARG A 125 -12.59 -14.41 -1.70
C ARG A 125 -11.22 -14.58 -2.38
N ALA A 126 -11.16 -14.45 -3.71
CA ALA A 126 -9.90 -14.57 -4.45
C ALA A 126 -9.03 -13.30 -4.36
N LEU A 127 -9.59 -12.14 -4.03
CA LEU A 127 -8.86 -10.87 -3.86
C LEU A 127 -7.95 -10.91 -2.62
N TRP A 128 -8.48 -11.40 -1.51
CA TRP A 128 -7.86 -11.26 -0.19
C TRP A 128 -6.53 -11.98 -0.01
N PRO A 129 -6.28 -13.21 -0.51
CA PRO A 129 -5.05 -13.94 -0.24
C PRO A 129 -3.79 -13.16 -0.60
N GLY A 130 -3.73 -12.58 -1.81
CA GLY A 130 -2.58 -11.80 -2.25
C GLY A 130 -2.35 -10.54 -1.42
N LEU A 131 -3.43 -9.82 -1.11
CA LEU A 131 -3.38 -8.59 -0.32
C LEU A 131 -3.02 -8.85 1.15
N ILE A 132 -3.61 -9.88 1.77
CA ILE A 132 -3.31 -10.26 3.16
C ILE A 132 -1.90 -10.81 3.27
N CYS A 133 -1.45 -11.65 2.33
CA CYS A 133 -0.07 -12.13 2.31
C CYS A 133 0.91 -10.96 2.27
N ALA A 134 0.68 -10.00 1.37
CA ALA A 134 1.46 -8.77 1.31
C ALA A 134 1.41 -7.97 2.61
N PHE A 135 0.23 -7.81 3.20
CA PHE A 135 0.08 -7.10 4.47
C PHE A 135 0.85 -7.79 5.62
N MET A 136 0.81 -9.12 5.72
CA MET A 136 1.60 -9.86 6.71
C MET A 136 3.11 -9.64 6.52
N LEU A 137 3.58 -9.65 5.27
CA LEU A 137 4.99 -9.36 4.96
C LEU A 137 5.36 -7.92 5.35
N VAL A 138 4.48 -6.94 5.14
CA VAL A 138 4.67 -5.57 5.65
C VAL A 138 4.78 -5.54 7.17
N LEU A 139 3.97 -6.31 7.89
CA LEU A 139 4.10 -6.37 9.35
C LEU A 139 5.44 -7.00 9.76
N ILE A 140 5.87 -8.08 9.09
CA ILE A 140 7.17 -8.73 9.36
C ILE A 140 8.33 -7.76 9.15
N VAL A 141 8.34 -7.01 8.04
CA VAL A 141 9.37 -5.97 7.78
C VAL A 141 9.29 -4.85 8.82
N GLY A 142 8.10 -4.47 9.27
CA GLY A 142 7.93 -3.48 10.34
C GLY A 142 8.54 -3.93 11.67
N TRP A 143 8.38 -5.21 12.01
CA TRP A 143 9.02 -5.82 13.19
C TRP A 143 10.53 -5.88 13.03
N GLU A 144 11.03 -6.36 11.90
CA GLU A 144 12.47 -6.43 11.61
C GLU A 144 13.13 -5.04 11.72
N GLN A 145 12.48 -3.99 11.19
CA GLN A 145 12.95 -2.61 11.35
C GLN A 145 13.05 -2.17 12.80
N HIS A 146 12.09 -2.56 13.64
CA HIS A 146 12.09 -2.20 15.06
C HIS A 146 13.21 -2.92 15.84
N PHE A 147 13.43 -4.20 15.56
CA PHE A 147 14.39 -5.04 16.31
C PHE A 147 15.85 -4.90 15.87
N GLY A 148 16.17 -3.93 15.01
CA GLY A 148 17.55 -3.58 14.67
C GLY A 148 17.79 -3.35 13.18
N GLY A 149 16.90 -3.82 12.31
CA GLY A 149 17.06 -3.69 10.86
C GLY A 149 17.18 -2.24 10.38
N LEU A 150 16.44 -1.32 11.02
CA LEU A 150 16.51 0.10 10.70
C LEU A 150 17.84 0.73 11.14
N GLU A 151 18.37 0.31 12.29
CA GLU A 151 19.66 0.80 12.81
C GLU A 151 20.82 0.30 11.93
N GLU A 152 20.77 -0.96 11.48
CA GLU A 152 21.72 -1.50 10.53
C GLU A 152 21.67 -0.77 9.18
N SER A 153 20.46 -0.57 8.64
CA SER A 153 20.25 0.19 7.40
C SER A 153 20.77 1.62 7.51
N ARG A 154 20.57 2.26 8.67
CA ARG A 154 21.07 3.61 8.96
C ARG A 154 22.59 3.66 9.00
N ARG A 155 23.23 2.72 9.69
CA ARG A 155 24.70 2.63 9.75
C ARG A 155 25.28 2.41 8.36
N TYR A 156 24.73 1.44 7.62
CA TYR A 156 25.16 1.18 6.25
C TYR A 156 25.04 2.42 5.36
N PHE A 157 23.90 3.11 5.43
CA PHE A 157 23.67 4.34 4.66
C PHE A 157 24.71 5.42 4.98
N PHE A 158 24.92 5.77 6.26
CA PHE A 158 25.83 6.85 6.62
C PHE A 158 27.31 6.50 6.42
N THR A 159 27.68 5.22 6.54
CA THR A 159 29.08 4.78 6.37
C THR A 159 29.46 4.60 4.89
N TYR A 160 28.60 3.98 4.08
CA TYR A 160 28.98 3.54 2.73
C TYR A 160 28.29 4.32 1.60
N VAL A 161 27.08 4.84 1.82
CA VAL A 161 26.30 5.44 0.73
C VAL A 161 26.38 6.96 0.76
N TYR A 162 26.12 7.56 1.93
CA TYR A 162 26.05 9.00 2.13
C TYR A 162 27.31 9.76 1.67
N PRO A 163 28.55 9.29 1.92
CA PRO A 163 29.76 10.01 1.49
C PRO A 163 29.94 10.11 -0.02
N HIS A 164 29.28 9.24 -0.79
CA HIS A 164 29.40 9.18 -2.26
C HIS A 164 28.22 9.83 -2.99
N LEU A 165 27.16 10.23 -2.27
CA LEU A 165 26.01 10.89 -2.87
C LEU A 165 26.26 12.39 -3.03
N LYS A 166 26.21 12.87 -4.28
CA LYS A 166 26.35 14.30 -4.60
C LYS A 166 25.15 15.12 -4.14
N GLU A 167 23.95 14.53 -4.16
CA GLU A 167 22.70 15.15 -3.72
C GLU A 167 21.84 14.11 -3.03
N VAL A 168 21.37 14.42 -1.82
CA VAL A 168 20.44 13.57 -1.06
C VAL A 168 19.18 14.39 -0.77
N PRO A 169 17.98 13.89 -1.09
CA PRO A 169 16.75 14.58 -0.73
C PRO A 169 16.67 14.78 0.79
N PRO A 170 16.42 16.01 1.28
CA PRO A 170 16.39 16.29 2.71
C PRO A 170 15.35 15.44 3.45
N GLY A 171 14.23 15.10 2.78
CA GLY A 171 13.22 14.20 3.32
C GLY A 171 13.69 12.75 3.51
N TYR A 172 14.66 12.29 2.72
CA TYR A 172 15.26 10.95 2.89
C TYR A 172 16.21 10.92 4.10
N ILE A 173 17.00 11.98 4.31
CA ILE A 173 17.86 12.11 5.50
C ILE A 173 17.01 12.16 6.76
N GLN A 174 15.94 12.96 6.79
CA GLN A 174 15.02 13.01 7.93
C GLN A 174 14.38 11.64 8.23
N LYS A 175 14.06 10.89 7.17
CA LYS A 175 13.50 9.54 7.30
C LYS A 175 14.50 8.57 7.92
N ILE A 176 15.71 8.44 7.36
CA ILE A 176 16.70 7.46 7.81
C ILE A 176 17.22 7.75 9.23
N SER A 177 17.24 9.03 9.60
CA SER A 177 17.59 9.46 10.96
C SER A 177 16.45 9.26 11.97
N SER A 178 15.21 9.00 11.52
CA SER A 178 14.08 8.77 12.42
C SER A 178 14.13 7.37 13.04
N HIS A 179 13.75 7.24 14.31
CA HIS A 179 13.55 5.94 14.98
C HIS A 179 12.18 5.31 14.70
N ARG A 180 11.34 5.97 13.90
CA ARG A 180 9.99 5.49 13.57
C ARG A 180 10.07 4.47 12.44
N ILE A 181 9.41 3.33 12.60
CA ILE A 181 9.33 2.33 11.53
C ILE A 181 8.41 2.81 10.40
N PHE A 182 8.71 2.37 9.18
CA PHE A 182 7.91 2.66 7.99
C PHE A 182 7.66 1.41 7.14
N SER A 183 8.24 0.27 7.52
CA SER A 183 8.18 -1.01 6.80
C SER A 183 8.61 -0.84 5.33
N THR A 184 7.86 -1.39 4.38
CA THR A 184 8.06 -1.25 2.93
C THR A 184 7.59 0.10 2.38
N LEU A 185 6.93 0.91 3.20
CA LEU A 185 6.33 2.18 2.77
C LEU A 185 7.28 3.34 3.02
N PHE A 186 7.10 4.45 2.31
CA PHE A 186 8.03 5.56 2.45
C PHE A 186 7.85 6.34 3.76
N TYR A 187 6.63 6.47 4.26
CA TYR A 187 6.31 7.25 5.45
C TYR A 187 5.69 6.37 6.55
N PRO A 188 6.04 6.59 7.85
CA PRO A 188 5.38 5.91 8.96
C PRO A 188 3.87 6.16 9.01
N ASN A 189 3.41 7.34 8.56
CA ASN A 189 1.98 7.64 8.47
C ASN A 189 1.27 6.83 7.38
N ALA A 190 1.96 6.47 6.29
CA ALA A 190 1.41 5.58 5.26
C ALA A 190 1.25 4.16 5.80
N LEU A 191 2.21 3.69 6.60
CA LEU A 191 2.10 2.42 7.33
C LEU A 191 0.89 2.39 8.26
N ALA A 192 0.71 3.44 9.06
CA ALA A 192 -0.47 3.57 9.91
C ALA A 192 -1.77 3.55 9.11
N GLY A 193 -1.84 4.26 7.97
CA GLY A 193 -3.01 4.22 7.08
C GLY A 193 -3.30 2.84 6.52
N ALA A 194 -2.27 2.12 6.06
CA ALA A 194 -2.40 0.75 5.57
C ALA A 194 -2.90 -0.21 6.66
N ILE A 195 -2.36 -0.07 7.89
CA ILE A 195 -2.78 -0.83 9.06
C ILE A 195 -4.27 -0.61 9.34
N LEU A 196 -4.72 0.65 9.43
CA LEU A 196 -6.11 0.98 9.75
C LEU A 196 -7.08 0.45 8.70
N LEU A 197 -6.68 0.46 7.43
CA LEU A 197 -7.50 -0.03 6.32
C LEU A 197 -7.56 -1.57 6.30
N LEU A 198 -6.43 -2.24 6.50
CA LEU A 198 -6.29 -3.67 6.24
C LEU A 198 -6.54 -4.55 7.47
N LEU A 199 -6.32 -4.04 8.69
CA LEU A 199 -6.56 -4.80 9.92
C LEU A 199 -8.00 -5.36 10.02
N PRO A 200 -9.06 -4.53 9.97
CA PRO A 200 -10.42 -5.05 10.15
C PRO A 200 -10.80 -6.06 9.07
N THR A 201 -10.39 -5.80 7.83
CA THR A 201 -10.66 -6.71 6.71
C THR A 201 -9.93 -8.05 6.87
N THR A 202 -8.68 -8.03 7.33
CA THR A 202 -7.89 -9.24 7.60
C THR A 202 -8.53 -10.08 8.70
N LEU A 203 -8.94 -9.44 9.81
CA LEU A 203 -9.61 -10.13 10.91
C LEU A 203 -10.94 -10.77 10.48
N VAL A 204 -11.74 -10.07 9.65
CA VAL A 204 -12.98 -10.63 9.10
C VAL A 204 -12.70 -11.83 8.19
N VAL A 205 -11.64 -11.79 7.38
CA VAL A 205 -11.26 -12.93 6.53
C VAL A 205 -10.86 -14.13 7.37
N VAL A 206 -9.99 -13.95 8.38
CA VAL A 206 -9.59 -15.02 9.31
C VAL A 206 -10.80 -15.60 10.04
N TRP A 207 -11.70 -14.74 10.52
CA TRP A 207 -12.94 -15.17 11.18
C TRP A 207 -13.83 -16.05 10.28
N ARG A 208 -13.87 -15.75 8.98
CA ARG A 208 -14.66 -16.47 7.97
C ARG A 208 -14.03 -17.80 7.54
N LEU A 209 -12.79 -18.11 7.90
CA LEU A 209 -12.15 -19.41 7.64
C LEU A 209 -12.67 -20.56 8.54
N ARG A 210 -13.96 -20.53 8.90
CA ARG A 210 -14.60 -21.48 9.83
C ARG A 210 -14.53 -22.93 9.37
N THR A 211 -14.49 -23.15 8.05
CA THR A 211 -14.42 -24.49 7.45
C THR A 211 -13.02 -25.08 7.48
N TRP A 212 -11.99 -24.25 7.69
CA TRP A 212 -10.58 -24.67 7.63
C TRP A 212 -9.88 -24.64 8.99
N LEU A 213 -10.39 -23.84 9.94
CA LEU A 213 -9.73 -23.58 11.21
C LEU A 213 -10.67 -23.75 12.40
N THR A 214 -10.17 -24.42 13.44
CA THR A 214 -10.87 -24.55 14.72
C THR A 214 -11.11 -23.16 15.35
N PRO A 215 -12.11 -23.01 16.24
CA PRO A 215 -12.35 -21.76 16.95
C PRO A 215 -11.10 -21.24 17.69
N ALA A 216 -10.35 -22.14 18.33
CA ALA A 216 -9.11 -21.80 19.04
C ALA A 216 -8.02 -21.29 18.08
N ALA A 217 -7.79 -21.98 16.95
CA ALA A 217 -6.80 -21.54 15.97
C ALA A 217 -7.14 -20.17 15.36
N ARG A 218 -8.43 -19.90 15.10
CA ARG A 218 -8.88 -18.58 14.63
C ARG A 218 -8.65 -17.50 15.67
N GLY A 219 -9.00 -17.76 16.93
CA GLY A 219 -8.75 -16.84 18.04
C GLY A 219 -7.27 -16.51 18.19
N PHE A 220 -6.41 -17.54 18.14
CA PHE A 220 -4.95 -17.37 18.18
C PHE A 220 -4.43 -16.51 17.03
N LEU A 221 -4.81 -16.82 15.78
CA LEU A 221 -4.35 -16.05 14.62
C LEU A 221 -4.83 -14.59 14.67
N MET A 222 -6.08 -14.35 15.06
CA MET A 222 -6.61 -13.00 15.21
C MET A 222 -5.84 -12.24 16.29
N ALA A 223 -5.50 -12.88 17.41
CA ALA A 223 -4.69 -12.27 18.46
C ALA A 223 -3.28 -11.92 17.97
N VAL A 224 -2.58 -12.87 17.33
CA VAL A 224 -1.23 -12.65 16.79
C VAL A 224 -1.22 -11.51 15.78
N ILE A 225 -2.15 -11.51 14.82
CA ILE A 225 -2.25 -10.44 13.81
C ILE A 225 -2.54 -9.10 14.48
N SER A 226 -3.46 -9.06 15.44
CA SER A 226 -3.81 -7.83 16.15
C SER A 226 -2.60 -7.28 16.93
N ILE A 227 -1.90 -8.13 17.68
CA ILE A 227 -0.69 -7.73 18.43
C ILE A 227 0.39 -7.22 17.47
N ALA A 228 0.69 -7.97 16.41
CA ALA A 228 1.70 -7.57 15.42
C ALA A 228 1.35 -6.22 14.78
N THR A 229 0.07 -6.00 14.48
CA THR A 229 -0.42 -4.77 13.86
C THR A 229 -0.39 -3.59 14.82
N LEU A 230 -0.83 -3.77 16.07
CA LEU A 230 -0.83 -2.73 17.10
C LEU A 230 0.60 -2.32 17.48
N ALA A 231 1.52 -3.29 17.56
CA ALA A 231 2.94 -3.02 17.77
C ALA A 231 3.50 -2.16 16.63
N CYS A 232 3.25 -2.54 15.36
CA CYS A 232 3.65 -1.74 14.22
C CYS A 232 3.03 -0.34 14.22
N LEU A 233 1.75 -0.19 14.59
CA LEU A 233 1.10 1.10 14.69
C LEU A 233 1.74 1.97 15.79
N PHE A 234 2.06 1.38 16.94
CA PHE A 234 2.76 2.06 18.03
C PHE A 234 4.14 2.55 17.60
N TRP A 235 4.97 1.66 17.05
CA TRP A 235 6.32 1.99 16.59
C TRP A 235 6.34 2.92 15.38
N SER A 236 5.27 2.96 14.59
CA SER A 236 5.13 3.96 13.52
C SER A 236 5.07 5.38 14.07
N GLY A 237 4.73 5.59 15.35
CA GLY A 237 4.63 6.91 15.99
C GLY A 237 3.60 7.85 15.34
N SER A 238 2.64 7.32 14.57
CA SER A 238 1.64 8.12 13.86
C SER A 238 0.53 8.60 14.80
N LYS A 239 0.62 9.84 15.28
CA LYS A 239 -0.43 10.47 16.12
C LYS A 239 -1.82 10.43 15.45
N GLY A 240 -1.88 10.72 14.14
CA GLY A 240 -3.12 10.64 13.37
C GLY A 240 -3.65 9.20 13.24
N GLY A 241 -2.75 8.22 13.12
CA GLY A 241 -3.12 6.81 13.12
C GLY A 241 -3.79 6.38 14.43
N TRP A 242 -3.26 6.82 15.57
CA TRP A 242 -3.84 6.57 16.89
C TRP A 242 -5.22 7.20 17.06
N LEU A 243 -5.39 8.46 16.66
CA LEU A 243 -6.68 9.15 16.74
C LEU A 243 -7.75 8.46 15.88
N LEU A 244 -7.39 8.04 14.66
CA LEU A 244 -8.31 7.32 13.79
C LEU A 244 -8.64 5.92 14.33
N MET A 245 -7.68 5.21 14.92
CA MET A 245 -7.93 3.93 15.57
C MET A 245 -8.94 4.06 16.71
N LEU A 246 -8.76 5.07 17.58
CA LEU A 246 -9.70 5.35 18.67
C LEU A 246 -11.08 5.71 18.12
N GLY A 247 -11.15 6.55 17.08
CA GLY A 247 -12.41 6.87 16.40
C GLY A 247 -13.11 5.64 15.81
N LEU A 248 -12.35 4.72 15.19
CA LEU A 248 -12.89 3.46 14.65
C LEU A 248 -13.30 2.46 15.72
N GLY A 249 -12.67 2.48 16.91
CA GLY A 249 -13.04 1.62 18.04
C GLY A 249 -14.23 2.15 18.86
N LEU A 250 -14.62 3.41 18.66
CA LEU A 250 -15.77 4.05 19.30
C LEU A 250 -17.07 3.93 18.49
N VAL A 251 -17.00 3.41 17.26
CA VAL A 251 -18.14 3.18 16.34
C VAL A 251 -18.47 1.69 16.28
#